data_AF-A0A950AF91-F1
#
_entry.id   AF-A0A950AF91-F1
#
_cell.length_a   1.000
_cell.length_b   1.000
_cell.length_c   1.000
_cell.angle_alpha   90.00
_cell.angle_beta   90.00
_cell.angle_gamma   90.00
#
_symmetry.space_group_name_H-M   'P 1'
#
loop_
_entity.id
_entity.type
_entity.pdbx_description
1 polymer ?
#
loop_
_entity_poly.entity_id
_entity_poly.type
_entity_poly.pdbx_seq_one_letter_code
_entity_poly.pdbx_strand_id
1 'polypeptide(L)'
;MISVSEGRPAGLQGWIKSFGAWNIGGLAGWIIIFLGLAVRTLANPNRATAFTVYRLAGTHWMSAQYLYGDWRGFVYSPLAAAFFAPFGWLPPGWGNLGWTWLNAGIFLLGVRALLGTGVYPGIKQGYHGIVYLLLVPLVLGNLDTGQANPAVIGLVLLAVAAVPAERWNVAALSIAAATYVKIYPLAVGLVLLLIAPRKLGWRLLLALLVLGILPFLFQHWSYVSQQYHGWVATRSVDDRR
;
A
#
# COMPACT_ATOMS: atom_id res chain seq x y z
N MET A 1 -12.55 14.69 50.00
CA MET A 1 -11.46 13.68 49.88
C MET A 1 -11.64 12.98 48.55
N ILE A 2 -10.96 13.45 47.50
CA ILE A 2 -11.01 12.86 46.16
C ILE A 2 -9.73 12.05 46.02
N SER A 3 -9.85 10.72 46.00
CA SER A 3 -8.74 9.81 45.72
C SER A 3 -8.43 9.90 44.22
N VAL A 4 -7.35 10.61 43.89
CA VAL A 4 -6.71 10.53 42.57
C VAL A 4 -5.92 9.23 42.57
N SER A 5 -6.44 8.19 41.90
CA SER A 5 -5.64 7.01 41.61
C SER A 5 -4.63 7.36 40.52
N GLU A 6 -3.43 7.75 40.95
CA GLU A 6 -2.25 7.81 40.07
C GLU A 6 -1.97 6.40 39.54
N GLY A 7 -2.39 6.15 38.30
CA GLY A 7 -2.01 4.97 37.56
C GLY A 7 -0.51 4.97 37.34
N ARG A 8 0.22 4.13 38.09
CA ARG A 8 1.65 3.86 37.88
C ARG A 8 1.89 3.53 36.40
N PRO A 9 3.01 3.99 35.79
CA PRO A 9 3.38 3.52 34.46
C PRO A 9 3.53 1.99 34.52
N ALA A 10 2.77 1.28 33.70
CA ALA A 10 2.86 -0.16 33.60
C ALA A 10 4.30 -0.52 33.22
N GLY A 11 5.05 -1.11 34.16
CA GLY A 11 6.38 -1.65 33.86
C GLY A 11 6.30 -2.66 32.71
N LEU A 12 7.45 -2.97 32.10
CA LEU A 12 7.54 -3.85 30.91
C LEU A 12 6.69 -5.13 31.02
N GLN A 13 6.63 -5.73 32.21
CA GLN A 13 5.81 -6.91 32.50
C GLN A 13 4.29 -6.66 32.46
N GLY A 14 3.82 -5.49 32.92
CA GLY A 14 2.41 -5.10 32.84
C GLY A 14 1.99 -4.80 31.40
N TRP A 15 2.89 -4.17 30.63
CA TRP A 15 2.70 -3.96 29.19
C TRP A 15 2.64 -5.30 28.43
N ILE A 16 3.56 -6.23 28.67
CA ILE A 16 3.56 -7.59 28.07
C ILE A 16 2.27 -8.35 28.37
N LYS A 17 1.76 -8.29 29.60
CA LYS A 17 0.50 -8.94 29.97
C LYS A 17 -0.71 -8.32 29.25
N SER A 18 -0.71 -7.01 29.03
CA SER A 18 -1.76 -6.31 28.28
C SER A 18 -1.69 -6.54 26.77
N PHE A 19 -0.48 -6.72 26.22
CA PHE A 19 -0.28 -6.95 24.79
C PHE A 19 -0.62 -8.38 24.40
N GLY A 20 -0.42 -9.36 25.28
CA GLY A 20 -0.71 -10.78 25.03
C GLY A 20 0.42 -11.49 24.27
N ALA A 21 0.75 -12.71 24.69
CA ALA A 21 1.90 -13.47 24.17
C ALA A 21 1.85 -13.64 22.63
N TRP A 22 0.67 -13.82 22.06
CA TRP A 22 0.50 -13.97 20.61
C TRP A 22 0.84 -12.70 19.83
N ASN A 23 0.52 -11.52 20.37
CA ASN A 23 0.86 -10.25 19.71
C ASN A 23 2.37 -10.01 19.74
N ILE A 24 3.05 -10.41 20.81
CA ILE A 24 4.52 -10.39 20.89
C ILE A 24 5.12 -11.35 19.86
N GLY A 25 4.60 -12.59 19.79
CA GLY A 25 5.02 -13.58 18.79
C GLY A 25 4.81 -13.09 17.36
N GLY A 26 3.67 -12.46 17.07
CA GLY A 26 3.38 -11.87 15.77
C GLY A 26 4.34 -10.73 15.41
N LEU A 27 4.61 -9.82 16.35
CA LEU A 27 5.59 -8.75 16.15
C LEU A 27 6.99 -9.30 15.88
N ALA A 28 7.45 -10.26 16.71
CA ALA A 28 8.75 -10.89 16.54
C ALA A 28 8.88 -11.60 15.18
N GLY A 29 7.83 -12.33 14.76
CA GLY A 29 7.79 -12.98 13.45
C GLY A 29 7.93 -11.99 12.29
N TRP A 30 7.21 -10.87 12.33
CA TRP A 30 7.32 -9.82 11.30
C TRP A 30 8.67 -9.11 11.31
N ILE A 31 9.28 -8.88 12.47
CA ILE A 31 10.65 -8.36 12.58
C ILE A 31 11.63 -9.32 11.91
N ILE A 32 11.54 -10.63 12.20
CA ILE A 32 12.41 -11.65 11.58
C ILE A 32 12.23 -11.66 10.06
N ILE A 33 10.99 -11.58 9.56
CA ILE A 33 10.70 -11.51 8.13
C ILE A 33 11.33 -10.26 7.50
N PHE A 34 11.17 -9.08 8.12
CA PHE A 34 11.78 -7.85 7.59
C PHE A 34 13.30 -7.89 7.59
N LEU A 35 13.93 -8.44 8.62
CA LEU A 35 15.38 -8.63 8.64
C LEU A 35 15.82 -9.61 7.54
N GLY A 36 15.11 -10.72 7.37
CA GLY A 36 15.39 -11.68 6.29
C GLY A 36 15.25 -11.07 4.90
N LEU A 37 14.17 -10.33 4.65
CA LEU A 37 13.96 -9.61 3.38
C LEU A 37 15.02 -8.51 3.16
N ALA A 38 15.42 -7.80 4.21
CA ALA A 38 16.46 -6.79 4.14
C ALA A 38 17.81 -7.38 3.75
N VAL A 39 18.23 -8.46 4.42
CA VAL A 39 19.47 -9.17 4.09
C VAL A 39 19.44 -9.66 2.64
N ARG A 40 18.35 -10.32 2.22
CA ARG A 40 18.22 -10.83 0.84
C ARG A 40 18.26 -9.71 -0.20
N THR A 41 17.59 -8.59 0.08
CA THR A 41 17.53 -7.43 -0.80
C THR A 41 18.88 -6.73 -0.92
N LEU A 42 19.60 -6.55 0.18
CA LEU A 42 20.90 -5.89 0.16
C LEU A 42 22.00 -6.79 -0.41
N ALA A 43 21.92 -8.10 -0.21
CA ALA A 43 22.85 -9.07 -0.77
C ALA A 43 22.68 -9.28 -2.28
N ASN A 44 21.45 -9.19 -2.80
CA ASN A 44 21.19 -9.25 -4.24
C ASN A 44 20.11 -8.22 -4.65
N PRO A 45 20.51 -6.95 -4.88
CA PRO A 45 19.58 -5.85 -5.15
C PRO A 45 18.70 -6.00 -6.39
N ASN A 46 19.16 -6.75 -7.39
CA ASN A 46 18.45 -6.92 -8.67
C ASN A 46 17.51 -8.12 -8.69
N ARG A 47 17.39 -8.85 -7.58
CA ARG A 47 16.54 -10.04 -7.47
C ARG A 47 15.04 -9.71 -7.55
N ALA A 48 14.64 -8.53 -7.09
CA ALA A 48 13.26 -8.09 -7.11
C ALA A 48 12.85 -7.62 -8.51
N THR A 49 12.19 -8.51 -9.26
CA THR A 49 11.81 -8.26 -10.65
C THR A 49 10.78 -7.14 -10.78
N ALA A 50 9.78 -7.06 -9.89
CA ALA A 50 8.74 -6.04 -9.96
C ALA A 50 9.27 -4.65 -9.56
N PHE A 51 10.09 -4.57 -8.50
CA PHE A 51 10.69 -3.29 -8.10
C PHE A 51 11.61 -2.71 -9.17
N THR A 52 12.37 -3.56 -9.88
CA THR A 52 13.21 -3.11 -11.00
C THR A 52 12.40 -2.38 -12.07
N VAL A 53 11.20 -2.88 -12.41
CA VAL A 53 10.29 -2.23 -13.37
C VAL A 53 9.80 -0.88 -12.84
N TYR A 54 9.48 -0.78 -11.55
CA TYR A 54 9.04 0.48 -10.93
C TYR A 54 10.15 1.52 -10.92
N ARG A 55 11.36 1.12 -10.52
CA ARG A 55 12.53 1.99 -10.48
C ARG A 55 12.90 2.48 -11.89
N LEU A 56 12.85 1.60 -12.88
CA LEU A 56 13.10 1.96 -14.28
C LEU A 56 12.08 2.99 -14.78
N ALA A 57 10.79 2.77 -14.50
CA ALA A 57 9.75 3.74 -14.83
C ALA A 57 9.98 5.10 -14.14
N GLY A 58 10.42 5.08 -12.87
CA GLY A 58 10.85 6.30 -12.17
C GLY A 58 12.01 7.01 -12.85
N THR A 59 13.01 6.28 -13.34
CA THR A 59 14.12 6.87 -14.10
C THR A 59 13.68 7.44 -15.44
N HIS A 60 12.81 6.74 -16.18
CA HIS A 60 12.24 7.24 -17.43
C HIS A 60 11.37 8.48 -17.21
N TRP A 61 10.60 8.52 -16.11
CA TRP A 61 9.82 9.70 -15.72
C TRP A 61 10.71 10.93 -15.56
N MET A 62 11.86 10.79 -14.88
CA MET A 62 12.79 11.90 -14.67
C MET A 62 13.43 12.42 -15.95
N SER A 63 13.65 11.55 -16.94
CA SER A 63 14.27 11.90 -18.23
C SER A 63 13.25 12.15 -19.35
N ALA A 64 11.95 12.27 -19.01
CA ALA A 64 10.85 12.42 -19.96
C ALA A 64 10.84 11.35 -21.07
N GLN A 65 11.27 10.13 -20.75
CA GLN A 65 11.23 8.97 -21.64
C GLN A 65 9.88 8.26 -21.57
N TYR A 66 9.48 7.63 -22.68
CA TYR A 66 8.21 6.91 -22.76
C TYR A 66 8.18 5.71 -21.80
N LEU A 67 7.07 5.56 -21.07
CA LEU A 67 6.93 4.55 -20.00
C LEU A 67 6.46 3.18 -20.50
N TYR A 68 5.69 3.14 -21.59
CA TYR A 68 4.91 1.96 -22.00
C TYR A 68 5.48 1.27 -23.25
N GLY A 69 6.81 1.20 -23.37
CA GLY A 69 7.49 0.65 -24.54
C GLY A 69 7.61 -0.88 -24.58
N ASP A 70 7.43 -1.56 -23.44
CA ASP A 70 7.56 -3.02 -23.30
C ASP A 70 6.27 -3.62 -22.74
N TRP A 71 5.72 -4.62 -23.41
CA TRP A 71 4.49 -5.33 -23.02
C TRP A 71 4.65 -6.11 -21.70
N ARG A 72 5.88 -6.54 -21.35
CA ARG A 72 6.21 -7.13 -20.03
C ARG A 72 6.66 -6.09 -19.01
N GLY A 73 6.75 -4.83 -19.42
CA GLY A 73 7.30 -3.74 -18.63
C GLY A 73 6.29 -3.07 -17.70
N PHE A 74 6.37 -1.75 -17.63
CA PHE A 74 5.56 -0.95 -16.72
C PHE A 74 4.11 -0.86 -17.19
N VAL A 75 3.16 -1.22 -16.30
CA VAL A 75 1.71 -1.29 -16.61
C VAL A 75 0.84 -0.39 -15.73
N TYR A 76 1.47 0.44 -14.90
CA TYR A 76 0.82 1.25 -13.87
C TYR A 76 0.59 2.67 -14.39
N SER A 77 -0.18 3.47 -13.66
CA SER A 77 -0.46 4.84 -14.10
C SER A 77 0.79 5.74 -14.11
N PRO A 78 0.75 6.88 -14.80
CA PRO A 78 1.81 7.90 -14.72
C PRO A 78 2.08 8.38 -13.30
N LEU A 79 1.06 8.40 -12.42
CA LEU A 79 1.24 8.73 -11.00
C LEU A 79 2.16 7.75 -10.29
N ALA A 80 2.08 6.46 -10.61
CA ALA A 80 2.99 5.47 -10.03
C ALA A 80 4.42 5.72 -10.50
N ALA A 81 4.64 6.07 -11.77
CA ALA A 81 5.99 6.40 -12.27
C ALA A 81 6.56 7.65 -11.56
N ALA A 82 5.74 8.70 -11.40
CA ALA A 82 6.10 9.89 -10.64
C ALA A 82 6.46 9.57 -9.18
N PHE A 83 5.69 8.69 -8.52
CA PHE A 83 5.96 8.23 -7.16
C PHE A 83 7.29 7.49 -7.05
N PHE A 84 7.66 6.69 -8.06
CA PHE A 84 8.92 5.95 -8.08
C PHE A 84 10.12 6.76 -8.59
N ALA A 85 9.93 7.98 -9.10
CA ALA A 85 11.02 8.86 -9.53
C ALA A 85 12.15 9.02 -8.49
N PRO A 86 11.88 9.36 -7.20
CA PRO A 86 12.94 9.47 -6.19
C PRO A 86 13.68 8.15 -5.91
N PHE A 87 13.05 6.99 -6.16
CA PHE A 87 13.73 5.69 -6.03
C PHE A 87 14.77 5.46 -7.13
N GLY A 88 14.67 6.18 -8.24
CA GLY A 88 15.69 6.18 -9.30
C GLY A 88 17.02 6.77 -8.87
N TRP A 89 17.02 7.69 -7.90
CA TRP A 89 18.24 8.28 -7.32
C TRP A 89 18.91 7.40 -6.27
N LEU A 90 18.17 6.46 -5.68
CA LEU A 90 18.71 5.57 -4.67
C LEU A 90 19.49 4.40 -5.29
N PRO A 91 20.55 3.91 -4.63
CA PRO A 91 21.11 2.61 -4.99
C PRO A 91 20.02 1.53 -4.97
N PRO A 92 19.99 0.58 -5.92
CA PRO A 92 18.88 -0.36 -6.09
C PRO A 92 18.48 -1.09 -4.80
N GLY A 93 19.44 -1.47 -3.96
CA GLY A 93 19.18 -2.20 -2.71
C GLY A 93 18.43 -1.35 -1.69
N TRP A 94 18.82 -0.08 -1.53
CA TRP A 94 18.15 0.85 -0.61
C TRP A 94 16.76 1.26 -1.11
N GLY A 95 16.62 1.47 -2.42
CA GLY A 95 15.31 1.72 -3.02
C GLY A 95 14.36 0.53 -2.81
N ASN A 96 14.82 -0.69 -3.07
CA ASN A 96 14.00 -1.89 -2.92
C ASN A 96 13.63 -2.14 -1.45
N LEU A 97 14.58 -1.93 -0.53
CA LEU A 97 14.35 -2.06 0.91
C LEU A 97 13.27 -1.08 1.38
N GLY A 98 13.41 0.21 1.02
CA GLY A 98 12.44 1.25 1.35
C GLY A 98 11.05 0.93 0.79
N TRP A 99 10.98 0.46 -0.46
CA TRP A 99 9.73 0.05 -1.07
C TRP A 99 9.11 -1.15 -0.35
N THR A 100 9.89 -2.17 -0.03
CA THR A 100 9.43 -3.37 0.68
C THR A 100 8.85 -3.01 2.05
N TRP A 101 9.51 -2.12 2.80
CA TRP A 101 9.05 -1.68 4.11
C TRP A 101 7.79 -0.83 4.02
N LEU A 102 7.71 0.10 3.07
CA LEU A 102 6.49 0.89 2.84
C LEU A 102 5.31 -0.02 2.48
N ASN A 103 5.55 -0.97 1.58
CA ASN A 103 4.54 -1.91 1.08
C ASN A 103 3.99 -2.80 2.20
N ALA A 104 4.88 -3.35 3.03
CA ALA A 104 4.47 -4.11 4.21
C ALA A 104 3.83 -3.24 5.29
N GLY A 105 4.32 -2.01 5.50
CA GLY A 105 3.75 -1.07 6.46
C GLY A 105 2.28 -0.73 6.13
N ILE A 106 2.00 -0.38 4.87
CA ILE A 106 0.63 -0.12 4.39
C ILE A 106 -0.26 -1.35 4.59
N PHE A 107 0.25 -2.53 4.26
CA PHE A 107 -0.47 -3.79 4.47
C PHE A 107 -0.84 -4.00 5.95
N LEU A 108 0.15 -3.95 6.84
CA LEU A 108 -0.03 -4.17 8.28
C LEU A 108 -0.95 -3.11 8.89
N LEU A 109 -0.87 -1.86 8.45
CA LEU A 109 -1.77 -0.78 8.87
C LEU A 109 -3.22 -1.06 8.44
N GLY A 110 -3.44 -1.57 7.23
CA GLY A 110 -4.77 -1.95 6.76
C GLY A 110 -5.37 -3.11 7.55
N VAL A 111 -4.57 -4.14 7.83
CA VAL A 111 -4.99 -5.26 8.70
C VAL A 111 -5.32 -4.75 10.10
N ARG A 112 -4.47 -3.90 10.68
CA ARG A 112 -4.72 -3.27 11.99
C ARG A 112 -6.03 -2.50 12.02
N ALA A 113 -6.26 -1.67 11.01
CA ALA A 113 -7.45 -0.85 10.91
C ALA A 113 -8.70 -1.72 10.84
N LEU A 114 -8.67 -2.77 10.01
CA LEU A 114 -9.78 -3.69 9.87
C LEU A 114 -10.08 -4.45 11.18
N LEU A 115 -9.06 -5.00 11.84
CA LEU A 115 -9.23 -5.66 13.15
C LEU A 115 -9.76 -4.69 14.22
N GLY A 116 -9.41 -3.41 14.13
CA GLY A 116 -9.88 -2.36 15.02
C GLY A 116 -11.35 -1.94 14.83
N THR A 117 -12.01 -2.35 13.73
CA THR A 117 -13.41 -1.98 13.47
C THR A 117 -14.41 -2.69 14.39
N GLY A 118 -14.04 -3.81 15.00
CA GLY A 118 -14.96 -4.66 15.75
C GLY A 118 -15.95 -5.45 14.89
N VAL A 119 -15.85 -5.39 13.55
CA VAL A 119 -16.70 -6.18 12.62
C VAL A 119 -16.49 -7.69 12.79
N TYR A 120 -15.35 -8.09 13.34
CA TYR A 120 -15.03 -9.48 13.67
C TYR A 120 -15.00 -9.69 15.19
N PRO A 121 -16.15 -9.67 15.88
CA PRO A 121 -16.20 -9.73 17.35
C PRO A 121 -15.62 -11.03 17.93
N GLY A 122 -15.49 -12.09 17.11
CA GLY A 122 -14.85 -13.35 17.50
C GLY A 122 -13.33 -13.28 17.68
N ILE A 123 -12.66 -12.25 17.16
CA ILE A 123 -11.20 -12.11 17.24
C ILE A 123 -10.85 -11.16 18.39
N LYS A 124 -10.44 -11.71 19.53
CA LYS A 124 -9.99 -10.87 20.66
C LYS A 124 -8.66 -10.19 20.32
N GLN A 125 -8.46 -8.97 20.85
CA GLN A 125 -7.25 -8.18 20.63
C GLN A 125 -5.95 -8.92 20.95
N GLY A 126 -5.95 -9.77 21.99
CA GLY A 126 -4.80 -10.59 22.38
C GLY A 126 -4.39 -11.65 21.34
N TYR A 127 -5.18 -11.90 20.31
CA TYR A 127 -4.91 -12.87 19.24
C TYR A 127 -4.59 -12.23 17.88
N HIS A 128 -4.52 -10.90 17.79
CA HIS A 128 -4.21 -10.23 16.52
C HIS A 128 -2.88 -10.69 15.91
N GLY A 129 -1.88 -11.00 16.73
CA GLY A 129 -0.59 -11.54 16.31
C GLY A 129 -0.71 -12.85 15.53
N ILE A 130 -1.67 -13.70 15.86
CA ILE A 130 -1.96 -14.93 15.08
C ILE A 130 -2.44 -14.55 13.69
N VAL A 131 -3.37 -13.59 13.59
CA VAL A 131 -3.88 -13.11 12.29
C VAL A 131 -2.72 -12.58 11.43
N TYR A 132 -1.85 -11.75 12.01
CA TYR A 132 -0.67 -11.25 11.29
C TYR A 132 0.25 -12.36 10.80
N LEU A 133 0.46 -13.43 11.57
CA LEU A 133 1.30 -14.56 11.16
C LEU A 133 0.62 -15.41 10.07
N LEU A 134 -0.68 -15.66 10.18
CA LEU A 134 -1.44 -16.42 9.18
C LEU A 134 -1.48 -15.74 7.80
N LEU A 135 -1.29 -14.42 7.75
CA LEU A 135 -1.24 -13.66 6.50
C LEU A 135 0.14 -13.72 5.81
N VAL A 136 1.20 -14.14 6.50
CA VAL A 136 2.57 -14.18 5.95
C VAL A 136 2.65 -14.97 4.64
N PRO A 137 2.12 -16.20 4.52
CA PRO A 137 2.22 -16.97 3.27
C PRO A 137 1.56 -16.28 2.07
N LEU A 138 0.58 -15.41 2.31
CA LEU A 138 -0.17 -14.72 1.26
C LEU A 138 0.59 -13.52 0.68
N VAL A 139 1.49 -12.92 1.46
CA VAL A 139 2.17 -11.67 1.08
C VAL A 139 3.68 -11.82 0.92
N LEU A 140 4.31 -12.83 1.51
CA LEU A 140 5.77 -12.95 1.54
C LEU A 140 6.39 -12.98 0.14
N GLY A 141 5.82 -13.75 -0.79
CA GLY A 141 6.30 -13.80 -2.18
C GLY A 141 6.17 -12.47 -2.93
N ASN A 142 5.13 -11.68 -2.63
CA ASN A 142 4.95 -10.35 -3.20
C ASN A 142 5.96 -9.35 -2.63
N LEU A 143 6.20 -9.40 -1.32
CA LEU A 143 7.21 -8.56 -0.67
C LEU A 143 8.62 -8.89 -1.17
N ASP A 144 8.94 -10.18 -1.32
CA ASP A 144 10.24 -10.65 -1.80
C ASP A 144 10.52 -10.27 -3.27
N THR A 145 9.47 -10.18 -4.10
CA THR A 145 9.59 -9.74 -5.51
C THR A 145 9.43 -8.23 -5.69
N GLY A 146 9.05 -7.49 -4.65
CA GLY A 146 8.77 -6.06 -4.70
C GLY A 146 7.42 -5.71 -5.37
N GLN A 147 6.48 -6.64 -5.51
CA GLN A 147 5.16 -6.39 -6.10
C GLN A 147 4.32 -5.44 -5.24
N ALA A 148 3.58 -4.52 -5.87
CA ALA A 148 2.73 -3.56 -5.14
C ALA A 148 1.44 -4.15 -4.52
N ASN A 149 1.16 -5.44 -4.70
CA ASN A 149 -0.07 -6.08 -4.23
C ASN A 149 -0.34 -5.90 -2.73
N PRO A 150 0.63 -6.05 -1.80
CA PRO A 150 0.39 -5.88 -0.36
C PRO A 150 -0.05 -4.45 0.00
N ALA A 151 0.55 -3.43 -0.62
CA ALA A 151 0.17 -2.03 -0.45
C ALA A 151 -1.24 -1.78 -0.99
N VAL A 152 -1.54 -2.31 -2.19
CA VAL A 152 -2.87 -2.19 -2.80
C VAL A 152 -3.95 -2.80 -1.91
N ILE A 153 -3.77 -4.03 -1.43
CA ILE A 153 -4.74 -4.65 -0.52
C ILE A 153 -4.77 -3.94 0.84
N GLY A 154 -3.64 -3.47 1.36
CA GLY A 154 -3.58 -2.67 2.59
C GLY A 154 -4.41 -1.39 2.51
N LEU A 155 -4.31 -0.66 1.40
CA LEU A 155 -5.15 0.51 1.13
C LEU A 155 -6.64 0.15 1.01
N VAL A 156 -6.97 -0.95 0.34
CA VAL A 156 -8.36 -1.45 0.28
C VAL A 156 -8.88 -1.77 1.68
N LEU A 157 -8.10 -2.45 2.52
CA LEU A 157 -8.46 -2.75 3.91
C LEU A 157 -8.64 -1.48 4.75
N LEU A 158 -7.77 -0.48 4.58
CA LEU A 158 -7.94 0.84 5.20
C LEU A 158 -9.25 1.50 4.77
N ALA A 159 -9.61 1.41 3.50
CA ALA A 159 -10.84 2.00 3.00
C ALA A 159 -12.08 1.32 3.58
N VAL A 160 -12.09 -0.02 3.61
CA VAL A 160 -13.17 -0.80 4.23
C VAL A 160 -13.27 -0.48 5.72
N ALA A 161 -12.15 -0.40 6.42
CA ALA A 161 -12.12 -0.09 7.85
C ALA A 161 -12.57 1.35 8.18
N ALA A 162 -12.39 2.28 7.24
CA ALA A 162 -12.79 3.66 7.40
C ALA A 162 -14.30 3.88 7.33
N VAL A 163 -15.05 3.00 6.65
CA VAL A 163 -16.49 3.15 6.43
C VAL A 163 -17.30 3.05 7.74
N PRO A 164 -17.15 2.01 8.58
CA PRO A 164 -17.84 1.95 9.88
C PRO A 164 -17.49 3.11 10.82
N ALA A 165 -16.29 3.67 10.68
CA ALA A 165 -15.82 4.82 11.46
C ALA A 165 -16.21 6.18 10.85
N GLU A 166 -17.01 6.20 9.77
CA GLU A 166 -17.41 7.39 9.01
C GLU A 166 -16.22 8.25 8.52
N ARG A 167 -15.04 7.66 8.34
CA ARG A 167 -13.84 8.35 7.86
C ARG A 167 -13.81 8.39 6.33
N TRP A 168 -14.80 9.03 5.73
CA TRP A 168 -15.03 9.01 4.27
C TRP A 168 -13.86 9.52 3.42
N ASN A 169 -13.10 10.50 3.92
CA ASN A 169 -11.89 10.98 3.23
C ASN A 169 -10.79 9.91 3.17
N VAL A 170 -10.62 9.14 4.24
CA VAL A 170 -9.66 8.02 4.28
C VAL A 170 -10.11 6.94 3.30
N ALA A 171 -11.40 6.57 3.32
CA ALA A 171 -11.95 5.61 2.36
C ALA A 171 -11.72 6.03 0.90
N ALA A 172 -12.07 7.27 0.57
CA ALA A 172 -11.89 7.83 -0.77
C ALA A 172 -10.41 7.84 -1.21
N LEU A 173 -9.52 8.40 -0.38
CA LEU A 173 -8.11 8.53 -0.73
C LEU A 173 -7.42 7.16 -0.84
N SER A 174 -7.74 6.22 0.05
CA SER A 174 -7.16 4.88 0.01
C SER A 174 -7.60 4.12 -1.24
N ILE A 175 -8.88 4.17 -1.63
CA ILE A 175 -9.33 3.57 -2.90
C ILE A 175 -8.66 4.26 -4.08
N ALA A 176 -8.69 5.60 -4.16
CA ALA A 176 -8.12 6.32 -5.30
C ALA A 176 -6.62 6.04 -5.46
N ALA A 177 -5.85 6.06 -4.36
CA ALA A 177 -4.43 5.72 -4.39
C ALA A 177 -4.19 4.28 -4.85
N ALA A 178 -4.98 3.32 -4.36
CA ALA A 178 -4.91 1.93 -4.82
C ALA A 178 -5.26 1.80 -6.31
N THR A 179 -6.26 2.54 -6.80
CA THR A 179 -6.72 2.57 -8.19
C THR A 179 -5.64 3.06 -9.16
N TYR A 180 -4.87 4.08 -8.78
CA TYR A 180 -3.76 4.58 -9.60
C TYR A 180 -2.56 3.63 -9.65
N VAL A 181 -2.42 2.73 -8.67
CA VAL A 181 -1.46 1.63 -8.78
C VAL A 181 -2.05 0.53 -9.66
N LYS A 182 -3.22 -0.01 -9.32
CA LYS A 182 -3.92 -1.03 -10.13
C LYS A 182 -5.37 -0.63 -10.28
N ILE A 183 -6.01 -0.88 -11.43
CA ILE A 183 -7.38 -0.38 -11.66
C ILE A 183 -8.47 -1.09 -10.85
N TYR A 184 -8.30 -2.39 -10.53
CA TYR A 184 -9.34 -3.22 -9.89
C TYR A 184 -9.85 -2.77 -8.50
N PRO A 185 -9.08 -2.09 -7.61
CA PRO A 185 -9.58 -1.54 -6.35
C PRO A 185 -10.73 -0.54 -6.54
N LEU A 186 -10.86 0.06 -7.72
CA LEU A 186 -12.00 0.93 -8.03
C LEU A 186 -13.32 0.18 -7.87
N ALA A 187 -13.37 -1.12 -8.22
CA ALA A 187 -14.56 -1.94 -8.05
C ALA A 187 -15.01 -2.00 -6.58
N VAL A 188 -14.05 -2.10 -5.64
CA VAL A 188 -14.37 -2.05 -4.20
C VAL A 188 -14.91 -0.66 -3.82
N GLY A 189 -14.30 0.40 -4.33
CA GLY A 189 -14.83 1.77 -4.15
C GLY A 189 -16.26 1.95 -4.62
N LEU A 190 -16.61 1.37 -5.78
CA LEU A 190 -17.97 1.40 -6.32
C LEU A 190 -18.94 0.59 -5.45
N VAL A 191 -18.53 -0.54 -4.89
CA VAL A 191 -19.35 -1.28 -3.92
C VAL A 191 -19.57 -0.45 -2.64
N LEU A 192 -18.53 0.19 -2.11
CA LEU A 192 -18.66 1.08 -0.95
C LEU A 192 -19.55 2.30 -1.25
N LEU A 193 -19.56 2.75 -2.51
CA LEU A 193 -20.42 3.85 -2.96
C LEU A 193 -21.90 3.49 -2.87
N LEU A 194 -22.28 2.22 -3.08
CA LEU A 194 -23.65 1.76 -2.90
C LEU A 194 -24.12 1.88 -1.45
N ILE A 195 -23.20 1.75 -0.49
CA ILE A 195 -23.50 1.85 0.95
C ILE A 195 -23.74 3.32 1.36
N ALA A 196 -22.92 4.24 0.85
CA ALA A 196 -22.94 5.64 1.30
C ALA A 196 -22.72 6.63 0.13
N PRO A 197 -23.63 6.70 -0.85
CA PRO A 197 -23.40 7.41 -2.11
C PRO A 197 -23.12 8.91 -1.93
N ARG A 198 -23.89 9.57 -1.05
CA ARG A 198 -23.74 11.00 -0.77
C ARG A 198 -22.50 11.33 0.07
N LYS A 199 -22.04 10.40 0.91
CA LYS A 199 -20.88 10.60 1.77
C LYS A 199 -19.58 10.26 1.04
N LEU A 200 -19.55 9.20 0.24
CA LEU A 200 -18.33 8.74 -0.45
C LEU A 200 -18.17 9.30 -1.87
N GLY A 201 -19.26 9.48 -2.63
CA GLY A 201 -19.19 9.71 -4.09
C GLY A 201 -18.35 10.89 -4.52
N TRP A 202 -18.68 12.09 -4.03
CA TRP A 202 -17.92 13.28 -4.40
C TRP A 202 -16.48 13.25 -3.86
N ARG A 203 -16.25 12.61 -2.70
CA ARG A 203 -14.90 12.48 -2.12
C ARG A 203 -14.03 11.55 -2.94
N LEU A 204 -14.58 10.42 -3.38
CA LEU A 204 -13.89 9.48 -4.25
C LEU A 204 -13.61 10.12 -5.61
N LEU A 205 -14.59 10.79 -6.21
CA LEU A 205 -14.39 11.54 -7.46
C LEU A 205 -13.29 12.59 -7.30
N LEU A 206 -13.35 13.41 -6.25
CA LEU A 206 -12.34 14.43 -5.98
C LEU A 206 -10.95 13.81 -5.77
N ALA A 207 -10.85 12.73 -4.99
CA ALA A 207 -9.58 12.04 -4.76
C ALA A 207 -9.00 11.47 -6.07
N LEU A 208 -9.84 10.88 -6.92
CA LEU A 208 -9.43 10.42 -8.24
C LEU A 208 -8.93 11.58 -9.11
N LEU A 209 -9.70 12.67 -9.22
CA LEU A 209 -9.30 13.84 -10.00
C LEU A 209 -8.00 14.46 -9.50
N VAL A 210 -7.87 14.67 -8.19
CA VAL A 210 -6.66 15.25 -7.59
C VAL A 210 -5.45 14.37 -7.86
N LEU A 211 -5.54 13.06 -7.61
CA LEU A 211 -4.43 12.14 -7.87
C LEU A 211 -4.15 11.96 -9.38
N GLY A 212 -5.15 12.12 -10.25
CA GLY A 212 -4.98 12.11 -11.71
C GLY A 212 -4.32 13.37 -12.26
N ILE A 213 -4.51 14.51 -11.61
CA ILE A 213 -3.86 15.77 -12.00
C ILE A 213 -2.48 15.89 -11.37
N LEU A 214 -2.25 15.23 -10.22
CA LEU A 214 -1.01 15.32 -9.46
C LEU A 214 0.29 15.12 -10.28
N PRO A 215 0.38 14.20 -11.27
CA PRO A 215 1.61 14.02 -12.04
C PRO A 215 1.98 15.25 -12.89
N PHE A 216 1.01 16.09 -13.27
CA PHE A 216 1.25 17.34 -14.00
C PHE A 216 1.99 18.40 -13.16
N LEU A 217 2.03 18.25 -11.82
CA LEU A 217 2.83 19.09 -10.95
C LEU A 217 4.32 18.69 -10.95
N PHE A 218 4.65 17.50 -11.44
CA PHE A 218 5.99 16.92 -11.33
C PHE A 218 6.70 16.73 -12.67
N GLN A 219 6.04 17.02 -13.80
CA GLN A 219 6.60 16.91 -15.15
C GLN A 219 5.92 17.86 -16.15
N HIS A 220 6.54 18.03 -17.32
CA HIS A 220 5.98 18.87 -18.38
C HIS A 220 4.63 18.33 -18.89
N TRP A 221 3.64 19.21 -19.04
CA TRP A 221 2.26 18.83 -19.33
C TRP A 221 2.11 17.93 -20.58
N SER A 222 2.86 18.22 -21.65
CA SER A 222 2.78 17.45 -22.90
C SER A 222 3.28 16.01 -22.72
N TYR A 223 4.33 15.83 -21.91
CA TYR A 223 4.86 14.51 -21.59
C TYR A 223 3.85 13.72 -20.75
N VAL A 224 3.28 14.34 -19.71
CA VAL A 224 2.30 13.67 -18.83
C VAL A 224 1.05 13.26 -19.61
N SER A 225 0.52 14.14 -20.46
CA SER A 225 -0.60 13.82 -21.36
C SER A 225 -0.28 12.63 -22.26
N GLN A 226 0.92 12.59 -22.86
CA GLN A 226 1.35 11.46 -23.69
C GLN A 226 1.40 10.15 -22.89
N GLN A 227 1.88 10.17 -21.64
CA GLN A 227 1.90 8.97 -20.80
C GLN A 227 0.49 8.50 -20.43
N TYR A 228 -0.45 9.41 -20.14
CA TYR A 228 -1.84 9.02 -19.91
C TYR A 228 -2.46 8.36 -21.14
N HIS A 229 -2.23 8.91 -22.34
CA HIS A 229 -2.68 8.28 -23.58
C HIS A 229 -2.07 6.87 -23.77
N GLY A 230 -0.76 6.72 -23.56
CA GLY A 230 -0.08 5.43 -23.63
C GLY A 230 -0.60 4.41 -22.62
N TRP A 231 -0.86 4.85 -21.39
CA TRP A 231 -1.43 4.00 -20.35
C TRP A 231 -2.81 3.47 -20.74
N VAL A 232 -3.72 4.35 -21.17
CA VAL A 232 -5.07 3.94 -21.58
C VAL A 232 -5.00 3.03 -22.80
N ALA A 233 -4.25 3.41 -23.84
CA ALA A 233 -4.14 2.63 -25.07
C ALA A 233 -3.63 1.21 -24.82
N THR A 234 -2.57 1.04 -24.03
CA THR A 234 -2.02 -0.29 -23.73
C THR A 234 -2.89 -1.13 -22.80
N ARG A 235 -3.88 -0.54 -22.11
CA ARG A 235 -4.82 -1.29 -21.26
C ARG A 235 -6.17 -1.55 -21.95
N SER A 236 -6.51 -0.80 -22.99
CA SER A 236 -7.72 -1.01 -23.79
C SER A 236 -7.54 -2.10 -24.85
N VAL A 237 -6.31 -2.39 -25.25
CA VAL A 237 -6.00 -3.47 -26.19
C VAL A 237 -5.91 -4.78 -25.42
N ASP A 238 -6.81 -5.74 -25.71
CA ASP A 238 -6.81 -7.07 -25.12
C ASP A 238 -5.87 -8.00 -25.91
N ASP A 239 -4.56 -7.80 -25.76
CA ASP A 239 -3.53 -8.63 -26.40
C ASP A 239 -3.18 -9.87 -25.56
N ARG A 240 -4.17 -10.51 -24.92
CA ARG A 240 -3.99 -11.83 -24.26
C ARG A 240 -3.90 -12.98 -25.27
N ARG A 241 -3.11 -12.81 -26.33
CA ARG A 241 -2.81 -13.85 -27.31
C ARG A 241 -1.44 -14.45 -27.05
#